data_AF-A0A482WCM1-F1
#
_entry.id   AF-A0A482WCM1-F1
#
_cell.length_a   1.000
_cell.length_b   1.000
_cell.length_c   1.000
_cell.angle_alpha   90.00
_cell.angle_beta   90.00
_cell.angle_gamma   90.00
#
_symmetry.space_group_name_H-M   'P 1'
#
loop_
_entity.id
_entity.type
_entity.pdbx_description
1 polymer ?
#
loop_
_entity_poly.entity_id
_entity_poly.type
_entity_poly.pdbx_seq_one_letter_code
_entity_poly.pdbx_strand_id
1 'polypeptide(L)'
;MALFDHVNLVYGTVSEFCTQSGCPDMTGPGQRTYLWFDEKGKKTKVAAPQYIDYVMTFIQKTITDENIFPTKYANEFPSSFESIVRKIVRLLFHVVAHLYSAHFKEVVMLGLHAHLNLTFAHLTALQHRFSLIEPKETEVLKDLEVALRLTEDSNQEAANNNDRGAETSAETDGKTLLDDTA
;
A
#
# COMPACT_ATOMS: atom_id res chain seq x y z
N MET A 1 2.96 -2.55 -16.67
CA MET A 1 2.17 -2.03 -15.54
C MET A 1 3.18 -1.77 -14.43
N ALA A 2 3.57 -0.52 -14.18
CA ALA A 2 4.77 -0.21 -13.39
C ALA A 2 4.83 -0.94 -12.02
N LEU A 3 3.69 -1.06 -11.31
CA LEU A 3 3.65 -1.75 -10.02
C LEU A 3 3.93 -3.26 -10.14
N PHE A 4 3.32 -3.94 -11.12
CA PHE A 4 3.57 -5.36 -11.37
C PHE A 4 5.05 -5.60 -11.71
N ASP A 5 5.60 -4.77 -12.58
CA ASP A 5 6.99 -4.90 -13.04
C ASP A 5 7.97 -4.73 -11.85
N HIS A 6 7.70 -3.78 -10.95
CA HIS A 6 8.52 -3.58 -9.74
C HIS A 6 8.42 -4.74 -8.75
N VAL A 7 7.20 -5.25 -8.47
CA VAL A 7 7.04 -6.40 -7.56
C VAL A 7 7.73 -7.64 -8.14
N ASN A 8 7.58 -7.88 -9.45
CA ASN A 8 8.23 -9.00 -10.14
C ASN A 8 9.76 -8.88 -10.08
N LEU A 9 10.30 -7.68 -10.30
CA LEU A 9 11.75 -7.45 -10.21
C LEU A 9 12.27 -7.69 -8.79
N VAL A 10 11.64 -7.10 -7.77
CA VAL A 10 12.06 -7.27 -6.37
C VAL A 10 11.98 -8.74 -5.94
N TYR A 11 10.87 -9.42 -6.23
CA TYR A 11 10.76 -10.85 -5.92
C TYR A 11 11.79 -11.69 -6.67
N GLY A 12 12.06 -11.38 -7.94
CA GLY A 12 13.06 -12.09 -8.74
C GLY A 12 14.43 -12.15 -8.07
N THR A 13 14.85 -11.06 -7.42
CA THR A 13 16.15 -10.99 -6.71
C THR A 13 16.25 -11.86 -5.47
N VAL A 14 15.12 -12.25 -4.87
CA VAL A 14 15.09 -13.08 -3.66
C VAL A 14 14.44 -14.44 -3.86
N SER A 15 14.05 -14.76 -5.11
CA SER A 15 13.30 -15.97 -5.45
C SER A 15 14.05 -17.26 -5.08
N GLU A 16 15.38 -17.25 -5.09
CA GLU A 16 16.21 -18.39 -4.68
C GLU A 16 16.13 -18.70 -3.17
N PHE A 17 15.80 -17.69 -2.34
CA PHE A 17 15.62 -17.85 -0.89
C PHE A 17 14.19 -18.29 -0.54
N CYS A 18 13.22 -18.01 -1.41
CA CYS A 18 11.82 -18.42 -1.25
C CYS A 18 11.64 -19.87 -1.75
N THR A 19 11.86 -20.83 -0.86
CA THR A 19 11.81 -22.27 -1.20
C THR A 19 10.57 -22.94 -0.61
N GLN A 20 10.17 -24.10 -1.15
CA GLN A 20 9.04 -24.86 -0.59
C GLN A 20 9.31 -25.37 0.84
N SER A 21 10.58 -25.59 1.21
CA SER A 21 10.97 -25.98 2.57
C SER A 21 10.99 -24.79 3.53
N GLY A 22 11.47 -23.63 3.09
CA GLY A 22 11.50 -22.41 3.90
C GLY A 22 10.14 -21.73 4.03
N CYS A 23 9.31 -21.82 2.99
CA CYS A 23 7.99 -21.20 2.91
C CYS A 23 6.95 -22.21 2.38
N PRO A 24 6.61 -23.25 3.19
CA PRO A 24 5.70 -24.32 2.78
C PRO A 24 4.27 -23.84 2.56
N ASP A 25 3.94 -22.64 3.07
CA ASP A 25 2.65 -21.99 2.92
C ASP A 25 2.86 -20.51 2.58
N MET A 26 2.01 -19.98 1.69
CA MET A 26 1.97 -18.54 1.42
C MET A 26 1.41 -17.80 2.66
N THR A 27 2.31 -17.18 3.43
CA THR A 27 1.97 -16.48 4.67
C THR A 27 2.48 -15.04 4.66
N GLY A 28 1.71 -14.15 5.28
CA GLY A 28 2.09 -12.76 5.53
C GLY A 28 2.33 -12.46 7.02
N PRO A 29 2.49 -11.17 7.36
CA PRO A 29 2.66 -10.74 8.75
C PRO A 29 1.54 -11.26 9.66
N GLY A 30 1.90 -11.62 10.90
CA GLY A 30 0.96 -12.20 11.86
C GLY A 30 0.52 -13.63 11.53
N GLN A 31 1.30 -14.39 10.74
CA GLN A 31 1.00 -15.78 10.33
C GLN A 31 -0.30 -15.92 9.53
N ARG A 32 -0.74 -14.83 8.87
CA ARG A 32 -1.94 -14.85 8.03
C ARG A 32 -1.67 -15.66 6.76
N THR A 33 -2.44 -16.72 6.54
CA THR A 33 -2.30 -17.57 5.35
C THR A 33 -3.10 -17.00 4.18
N TYR A 34 -2.47 -16.89 3.00
CA TYR A 34 -3.10 -16.51 1.75
C TYR A 34 -3.40 -17.76 0.91
N LEU A 35 -4.67 -17.91 0.51
CA LEU A 35 -5.13 -19.06 -0.30
C LEU A 35 -5.21 -18.66 -1.76
N TRP A 36 -4.84 -19.59 -2.65
CA TRP A 36 -4.99 -19.40 -4.09
C TRP A 36 -6.38 -19.83 -4.54
N PHE A 37 -6.96 -19.07 -5.46
CA PHE A 37 -8.23 -19.38 -6.11
C PHE A 37 -7.96 -19.67 -7.58
N ASP A 38 -8.20 -20.91 -7.98
CA ASP A 38 -8.11 -21.28 -9.39
C ASP A 38 -9.26 -20.68 -10.22
N GLU A 39 -9.20 -20.86 -11.55
CA GLU A 39 -10.23 -20.40 -12.50
C GLU A 39 -11.59 -21.05 -12.25
N LYS A 40 -11.64 -22.18 -11.53
CA LYS A 40 -12.86 -22.91 -11.16
C LYS A 40 -13.39 -22.47 -9.79
N GLY A 41 -12.74 -21.51 -9.13
CA GLY A 41 -13.11 -21.00 -7.81
C GLY A 41 -12.68 -21.89 -6.63
N LYS A 42 -11.89 -22.93 -6.87
CA LYS A 42 -11.40 -23.83 -5.81
C LYS A 42 -10.29 -23.15 -5.03
N LYS A 43 -10.48 -23.08 -3.71
CA LYS A 43 -9.45 -22.63 -2.75
C LYS A 43 -8.41 -23.73 -2.56
N THR A 44 -7.14 -23.39 -2.78
CA THR A 44 -6.03 -24.31 -2.61
C THR A 44 -4.92 -23.66 -1.78
N LYS A 45 -4.39 -24.41 -0.82
CA LYS A 45 -3.19 -24.04 -0.06
C LYS A 45 -1.98 -24.49 -0.86
N VAL A 46 -1.05 -23.58 -1.10
CA VAL A 46 0.18 -23.83 -1.86
C VAL A 46 1.36 -23.15 -1.18
N ALA A 47 2.56 -23.64 -1.45
CA ALA A 47 3.79 -23.03 -0.97
C ALA A 47 3.95 -21.60 -1.50
N ALA A 48 4.64 -20.74 -0.76
CA ALA A 48 4.84 -19.35 -1.15
C ALA A 48 5.44 -19.18 -2.56
N PRO A 49 6.53 -19.88 -2.95
CA PRO A 49 7.07 -19.70 -4.30
C PRO A 49 6.11 -20.13 -5.40
N GLN A 50 5.30 -21.17 -5.15
CA GLN A 50 4.27 -21.63 -6.09
C GLN A 50 3.11 -20.65 -6.18
N TYR A 51 2.68 -20.07 -5.05
CA TYR A 51 1.67 -19.03 -5.02
C TYR A 51 2.11 -17.82 -5.85
N ILE A 52 3.35 -17.38 -5.66
CA ILE A 52 3.89 -16.19 -6.33
C ILE A 52 3.99 -16.46 -7.83
N ASP A 53 4.41 -17.64 -8.27
CA ASP A 53 4.42 -18.03 -9.68
C ASP A 53 3.00 -17.97 -10.30
N TYR A 54 1.98 -18.47 -9.60
CA TYR A 54 0.58 -18.35 -10.03
C TYR A 54 0.11 -16.90 -10.12
N VAL A 55 0.48 -16.06 -9.15
CA VAL A 55 0.19 -14.62 -9.17
C VAL A 55 0.83 -13.95 -10.38
N MET A 56 2.14 -14.14 -10.58
CA MET A 56 2.87 -13.49 -11.68
C MET A 56 2.32 -13.94 -13.03
N THR A 57 2.08 -15.24 -13.21
CA THR A 57 1.50 -15.80 -14.43
C THR A 57 0.08 -15.27 -14.67
N PHE A 58 -0.76 -15.22 -13.65
CA PHE A 58 -2.13 -14.70 -13.76
C PHE A 58 -2.13 -13.23 -14.17
N ILE A 59 -1.34 -12.40 -13.48
CA ILE A 59 -1.28 -10.96 -13.77
C ILE A 59 -0.73 -10.75 -15.17
N GLN A 60 0.38 -11.40 -15.54
CA GLN A 60 0.97 -11.29 -16.87
C GLN A 60 -0.05 -11.61 -17.96
N LYS A 61 -0.75 -12.74 -17.88
CA LYS A 61 -1.79 -13.12 -18.84
C LYS A 61 -2.89 -12.07 -18.93
N THR A 62 -3.34 -11.58 -17.78
CA THR A 62 -4.43 -10.60 -17.68
C THR A 62 -4.05 -9.26 -18.30
N ILE A 63 -2.84 -8.74 -18.03
CA ILE A 63 -2.40 -7.44 -18.56
C ILE A 63 -2.07 -7.49 -20.05
N THR A 64 -1.75 -8.66 -20.59
CA THR A 64 -1.49 -8.85 -22.03
C THR A 64 -2.73 -9.20 -22.83
N ASP A 65 -3.86 -9.49 -22.19
CA ASP A 65 -5.11 -9.82 -22.87
C ASP A 65 -5.76 -8.54 -23.40
N GLU A 66 -5.79 -8.37 -24.72
CA GLU A 66 -6.39 -7.21 -25.39
C GLU A 66 -7.91 -7.09 -25.15
N ASN A 67 -8.58 -8.15 -24.68
CA ASN A 67 -10.00 -8.08 -24.30
C ASN A 67 -10.19 -7.47 -22.91
N ILE A 68 -9.15 -7.50 -22.07
CA ILE A 68 -9.17 -6.97 -20.70
C ILE A 68 -8.49 -5.59 -20.66
N PHE A 69 -7.36 -5.46 -21.34
CA PHE A 69 -6.60 -4.22 -21.52
C PHE A 69 -6.54 -3.87 -23.01
N PRO A 70 -7.59 -3.23 -23.56
CA PRO A 70 -7.63 -2.93 -24.97
C PRO A 70 -6.52 -1.96 -25.39
N THR A 71 -5.78 -2.32 -26.44
CA THR A 71 -4.70 -1.51 -27.02
C THR A 71 -5.17 -0.61 -28.17
N LYS A 72 -6.40 -0.85 -28.66
CA LYS A 72 -7.00 -0.15 -29.81
C LYS A 72 -8.09 0.80 -29.32
N TYR A 73 -8.09 2.02 -29.86
CA TYR A 73 -9.00 3.10 -29.45
C TYR A 73 -10.51 2.76 -29.62
N ALA A 74 -10.85 1.80 -30.48
CA ALA A 74 -12.23 1.40 -30.75
C ALA A 74 -12.81 0.39 -29.75
N ASN A 75 -11.99 -0.13 -28.83
CA ASN A 75 -12.40 -1.17 -27.90
C ASN A 75 -12.62 -0.59 -26.51
N GLU A 76 -13.77 -0.87 -25.92
CA GLU A 76 -14.10 -0.48 -24.55
C GLU A 76 -13.55 -1.50 -23.53
N PHE A 77 -13.30 -1.04 -22.30
CA PHE A 77 -12.96 -1.94 -21.20
C PHE A 77 -14.14 -2.84 -20.84
N PRO A 78 -13.90 -4.10 -20.45
CA PRO A 78 -14.97 -4.99 -20.05
C PRO A 78 -15.64 -4.49 -18.75
N SER A 79 -16.91 -4.83 -18.56
CA SER A 79 -17.64 -4.51 -17.32
C SER A 79 -17.02 -5.14 -16.06
N SER A 80 -16.21 -6.19 -16.23
CA SER A 80 -15.43 -6.84 -15.17
C SER A 80 -14.07 -6.20 -14.90
N PHE A 81 -13.69 -5.15 -15.63
CA PHE A 81 -12.36 -4.53 -15.51
C PHE A 81 -12.01 -4.13 -14.07
N GLU A 82 -12.94 -3.47 -13.38
CA GLU A 82 -12.71 -3.02 -12.01
C GLU A 82 -12.46 -4.20 -11.06
N SER A 83 -13.24 -5.28 -11.16
CA SER A 83 -13.07 -6.46 -10.31
C SER A 83 -11.75 -7.18 -10.60
N ILE A 84 -11.30 -7.17 -11.87
CA ILE A 84 -10.00 -7.69 -12.29
C ILE A 84 -8.87 -6.85 -11.68
N VAL A 85 -8.91 -5.52 -11.79
CA VAL A 85 -7.88 -4.63 -11.22
C VAL A 85 -7.79 -4.79 -9.70
N ARG A 86 -8.94 -4.85 -9.01
CA ARG A 86 -9.00 -5.13 -7.56
C ARG A 86 -8.30 -6.44 -7.22
N LYS A 87 -8.56 -7.50 -8.00
CA LYS A 87 -7.90 -8.79 -7.83
C LYS A 87 -6.38 -8.70 -8.06
N ILE A 88 -5.93 -8.03 -9.12
CA ILE A 88 -4.49 -7.85 -9.41
C ILE A 88 -3.79 -7.17 -8.25
N VAL A 89 -4.31 -6.02 -7.79
CA VAL A 89 -3.68 -5.23 -6.73
C VAL A 89 -3.66 -5.98 -5.39
N ARG A 90 -4.73 -6.73 -5.06
CA ARG A 90 -4.74 -7.61 -3.89
C ARG A 90 -3.68 -8.71 -3.96
N LEU A 91 -3.53 -9.37 -5.12
CA LEU A 91 -2.53 -10.42 -5.28
C LEU A 91 -1.10 -9.86 -5.16
N LEU A 92 -0.83 -8.68 -5.75
CA LEU A 92 0.45 -7.99 -5.58
C LEU A 92 0.73 -7.64 -4.11
N PHE A 93 -0.29 -7.20 -3.37
CA PHE A 93 -0.18 -6.93 -1.94
C PHE A 93 0.25 -8.17 -1.16
N HIS A 94 -0.30 -9.36 -1.47
CA HIS A 94 0.11 -10.61 -0.81
C HIS A 94 1.60 -10.90 -1.01
N VAL A 95 2.13 -10.68 -2.22
CA VAL A 95 3.55 -10.88 -2.52
C VAL A 95 4.42 -9.90 -1.72
N VAL A 96 4.05 -8.61 -1.70
CA VAL A 96 4.77 -7.59 -0.94
C VAL A 96 4.72 -7.87 0.57
N ALA A 97 3.56 -8.25 1.10
CA ALA A 97 3.41 -8.62 2.50
C ALA A 97 4.29 -9.82 2.89
N HIS A 98 4.32 -10.84 2.04
CA HIS A 98 5.19 -12.00 2.24
C HIS A 98 6.68 -11.61 2.23
N LEU A 99 7.10 -10.74 1.29
CA LEU A 99 8.47 -10.23 1.24
C LEU A 99 8.87 -9.53 2.53
N TYR A 100 8.01 -8.67 3.09
CA TYR A 100 8.27 -8.01 4.36
C TYR A 100 8.33 -8.97 5.55
N SER A 101 7.47 -10.00 5.59
CA SER A 101 7.43 -10.90 6.74
C SER A 101 8.52 -11.98 6.72
N ALA A 102 8.81 -12.53 5.54
CA ALA A 102 9.64 -13.73 5.41
C ALA A 102 11.03 -13.45 4.84
N HIS A 103 11.17 -12.47 3.96
CA HIS A 103 12.39 -12.25 3.16
C HIS A 103 13.01 -10.86 3.31
N PHE A 104 12.60 -10.09 4.33
CA PHE A 104 13.08 -8.73 4.51
C PHE A 104 14.58 -8.69 4.82
N LYS A 105 15.11 -9.71 5.52
CA LYS A 105 16.54 -9.83 5.81
C LYS A 105 17.35 -9.92 4.52
N GLU A 106 16.93 -10.76 3.59
CA GLU A 106 17.56 -10.96 2.29
C GLU A 106 17.46 -9.69 1.45
N VAL A 107 16.30 -9.04 1.43
CA VAL A 107 16.10 -7.75 0.76
C VAL A 107 17.05 -6.67 1.31
N VAL A 108 17.27 -6.62 2.63
CA VAL A 108 18.22 -5.68 3.24
C VAL A 108 19.67 -6.05 2.91
N MET A 109 20.03 -7.33 2.95
CA MET A 109 21.39 -7.80 2.59
C MET A 109 21.76 -7.44 1.15
N LEU A 110 20.79 -7.47 0.23
CA LEU A 110 20.97 -7.05 -1.17
C LEU A 110 20.89 -5.52 -1.38
N GLY A 111 20.62 -4.73 -0.34
CA GLY A 111 20.46 -3.27 -0.44
C GLY A 111 19.17 -2.83 -1.15
N LEU A 112 18.17 -3.70 -1.25
CA LEU A 112 16.96 -3.47 -2.04
C LEU A 112 15.75 -2.96 -1.22
N HIS A 113 15.91 -2.77 0.08
CA HIS A 113 14.85 -2.32 0.98
C HIS A 113 14.20 -1.00 0.55
N ALA A 114 14.96 -0.06 -0.04
CA ALA A 114 14.41 1.18 -0.59
C ALA A 114 13.46 0.93 -1.76
N HIS A 115 13.77 -0.03 -2.64
CA HIS A 115 12.92 -0.40 -3.77
C HIS A 115 11.64 -1.10 -3.30
N LEU A 116 11.74 -1.97 -2.29
CA LEU A 116 10.57 -2.60 -1.67
C LEU A 116 9.67 -1.55 -1.02
N ASN A 117 10.23 -0.59 -0.27
CA ASN A 117 9.50 0.51 0.36
C ASN A 117 8.80 1.42 -0.66
N LEU A 118 9.47 1.77 -1.75
CA LEU A 118 8.86 2.56 -2.82
C LEU A 118 7.71 1.79 -3.51
N THR A 119 7.91 0.50 -3.75
CA THR A 119 6.88 -0.37 -4.33
C THR A 119 5.66 -0.44 -3.42
N PHE A 120 5.88 -0.58 -2.12
CA PHE A 120 4.80 -0.56 -1.12
C PHE A 120 4.11 0.80 -1.04
N ALA A 121 4.86 1.90 -1.04
CA ALA A 121 4.31 3.26 -1.06
C ALA A 121 3.36 3.49 -2.24
N HIS A 122 3.78 3.08 -3.45
CA HIS A 122 2.95 3.19 -4.65
C HIS A 122 1.70 2.30 -4.55
N LEU A 123 1.83 1.09 -4.01
CA LEU A 123 0.71 0.19 -3.81
C LEU A 123 -0.31 0.80 -2.84
N THR A 124 0.14 1.32 -1.70
CA THR A 124 -0.72 1.96 -0.70
C THR A 124 -1.40 3.21 -1.26
N ALA A 125 -0.67 4.06 -1.99
CA ALA A 125 -1.26 5.25 -2.62
C ALA A 125 -2.36 4.87 -3.63
N LEU A 126 -2.13 3.84 -4.46
CA LEU A 126 -3.12 3.35 -5.41
C LEU A 126 -4.34 2.76 -4.68
N GLN A 127 -4.08 1.99 -3.64
CA GLN A 127 -5.11 1.39 -2.79
C GLN A 127 -5.99 2.47 -2.14
N HIS A 128 -5.40 3.51 -1.56
CA HIS A 128 -6.13 4.60 -0.91
C HIS A 128 -6.94 5.43 -1.88
N ARG A 129 -6.41 5.65 -3.09
CA ARG A 129 -7.10 6.46 -4.10
C ARG A 129 -8.35 5.79 -4.65
N PHE A 130 -8.33 4.46 -4.81
CA PHE A 130 -9.38 3.71 -5.51
C PHE A 130 -10.07 2.64 -4.65
N SER A 131 -9.71 2.54 -3.37
CA SER A 131 -10.24 1.59 -2.39
C SER A 131 -10.26 0.15 -2.89
N LEU A 132 -9.16 -0.33 -3.51
CA LEU A 132 -9.10 -1.58 -4.30
C LEU A 132 -9.13 -2.88 -3.47
N ILE A 133 -8.58 -2.83 -2.26
CA ILE A 133 -8.39 -3.90 -1.29
C ILE A 133 -9.27 -3.59 -0.07
N GLU A 134 -9.75 -4.63 0.61
CA GLU A 134 -10.51 -4.45 1.85
C GLU A 134 -9.60 -3.95 3.00
N PRO A 135 -10.03 -2.99 3.83
CA PRO A 135 -9.21 -2.47 4.93
C PRO A 135 -8.71 -3.54 5.92
N LYS A 136 -9.48 -4.62 6.10
CA LYS A 136 -9.10 -5.77 6.94
C LYS A 136 -7.92 -6.56 6.38
N GLU A 137 -7.69 -6.51 5.07
CA GLU A 137 -6.55 -7.18 4.44
C GLU A 137 -5.27 -6.34 4.56
N THR A 138 -5.39 -5.02 4.50
CA THR A 138 -4.24 -4.10 4.60
C THR A 138 -3.78 -3.84 6.03
N GLU A 139 -4.62 -4.12 7.03
CA GLU A 139 -4.33 -3.92 8.46
C GLU A 139 -3.01 -4.57 8.93
N VAL A 140 -2.64 -5.71 8.34
CA VAL A 140 -1.40 -6.44 8.69
C VAL A 140 -0.11 -5.68 8.38
N LEU A 141 -0.17 -4.62 7.56
CA LEU A 141 0.95 -3.74 7.23
C LEU A 141 0.69 -2.29 7.67
N LYS A 142 -0.32 -2.03 8.50
CA LYS A 142 -0.66 -0.67 8.94
C LYS A 142 0.48 -0.01 9.72
N ASP A 143 1.16 -0.76 10.58
CA ASP A 143 2.32 -0.25 11.33
C ASP A 143 3.46 0.16 10.40
N LEU A 144 3.66 -0.60 9.30
CA LEU A 144 4.65 -0.27 8.28
C LEU A 144 4.26 1.00 7.50
N GLU A 145 2.97 1.15 7.20
CA GLU A 145 2.43 2.33 6.54
C GLU A 145 2.67 3.62 7.35
N VAL A 146 2.42 3.54 8.66
CA VAL A 146 2.73 4.62 9.61
C VAL A 146 4.23 4.87 9.69
N ALA A 147 5.04 3.81 9.80
CA ALA A 147 6.50 3.93 9.88
C ALA A 147 7.11 4.59 8.64
N LEU A 148 6.54 4.34 7.45
CA LEU A 148 6.96 4.93 6.19
C LEU A 148 6.32 6.29 5.91
N ARG A 149 5.49 6.82 6.84
CA ARG A 149 4.78 8.10 6.72
C ARG A 149 3.93 8.20 5.45
N LEU A 150 3.28 7.09 5.10
CA LEU A 150 2.42 7.00 3.90
C LEU A 150 0.99 7.45 4.16
N THR A 151 0.56 7.41 5.43
CA THR A 151 -0.62 8.13 5.89
C THR A 151 -0.25 9.59 6.11
N GLU A 152 -0.84 10.50 5.33
CA GLU A 152 -0.82 11.91 5.72
C GLU A 152 -1.55 12.04 7.06
N ASP A 153 -0.86 12.53 8.08
CA ASP A 153 -1.51 13.06 9.27
C ASP A 153 -2.34 14.27 8.83
N SER A 154 -3.60 14.06 8.42
CA SER A 154 -4.58 15.14 8.23
C SER A 154 -4.91 15.89 9.55
N ASN A 155 -4.05 15.82 10.55
CA ASN A 155 -4.25 16.35 11.91
C ASN A 155 -3.10 17.25 12.41
N GLN A 156 -2.09 17.58 11.59
CA GLN A 156 -1.01 18.49 12.01
C GLN A 156 -1.25 19.98 11.68
N GLU A 157 -2.27 20.33 10.89
CA GLU A 157 -2.59 21.74 10.61
C GLU A 157 -3.59 22.37 11.62
N ALA A 158 -4.28 21.59 12.44
CA ALA A 158 -5.27 22.11 13.38
C ALA A 158 -4.68 22.56 14.74
N ALA A 159 -3.49 22.07 15.12
CA ALA A 159 -2.92 22.33 16.44
C ALA A 159 -2.05 23.62 16.51
N ASN A 160 -1.60 24.15 15.37
CA ASN A 160 -0.64 25.27 15.36
C ASN A 160 -1.28 26.67 15.25
N ASN A 161 -2.60 26.77 15.12
CA ASN A 161 -3.32 28.05 15.03
C ASN A 161 -3.93 28.54 16.36
N ASN A 162 -3.80 27.78 17.45
CA ASN A 162 -4.44 28.14 18.73
C ASN A 162 -3.51 28.80 19.76
N ASP A 163 -2.24 29.05 19.42
CA ASP A 163 -1.24 29.59 20.36
C ASP A 163 -0.82 31.05 20.07
N ARG A 164 -1.46 31.73 19.10
CA ARG A 164 -1.13 33.13 18.74
C ARG A 164 -2.17 34.18 19.17
N GLY A 165 -3.16 33.78 19.97
CA GLY A 165 -4.30 34.65 20.33
C GLY A 165 -4.30 35.24 21.74
N ALA A 166 -3.29 35.00 22.57
CA ALA A 166 -3.36 35.29 24.01
C ALA A 166 -2.15 36.06 24.57
N GLU A 167 -1.61 37.06 23.86
CA GLU A 167 -0.69 38.03 24.47
C GLU A 167 -0.90 39.43 23.87
N THR A 168 -1.97 40.11 24.30
CA THR A 168 -1.96 41.59 24.41
C THR A 168 -2.99 42.01 25.44
N SER A 169 -2.55 42.17 26.69
CA SER A 169 -3.23 43.00 27.67
C SER A 169 -2.22 43.57 28.64
N ALA A 170 -2.13 44.91 28.65
CA ALA A 170 -1.88 45.80 29.79
C ALA A 170 -0.80 46.87 29.54
N GLU A 171 -1.09 48.03 30.16
CA GLU A 171 -0.30 49.26 30.31
C GLU A 171 -0.47 50.28 29.16
N THR A 172 -1.00 51.48 29.39
CA THR A 172 -0.72 52.42 30.50
C THR A 172 -1.93 53.26 30.96
N ASP A 173 -1.99 53.45 32.27
CA ASP A 173 -2.87 54.32 33.05
C ASP A 173 -2.24 55.73 33.23
N GLY A 174 -3.06 56.77 33.42
CA GLY A 174 -2.63 57.97 34.15
C GLY A 174 -2.91 59.39 33.59
N LYS A 175 -4.00 59.99 34.11
CA LYS A 175 -4.22 61.44 34.47
C LYS A 175 -4.46 62.47 33.32
N THR A 176 -5.37 63.46 33.42
CA THR A 176 -5.92 64.21 34.57
C THR A 176 -7.14 65.09 34.15
N LEU A 177 -8.06 65.36 35.11
CA LEU A 177 -8.89 66.57 35.36
C LEU A 177 -9.78 67.14 34.23
N LEU A 178 -11.12 67.10 34.36
CA LEU A 178 -12.06 68.07 35.01
C LEU A 178 -12.26 69.40 34.24
N ASP A 179 -13.51 69.89 34.32
CA ASP A 179 -14.14 71.10 33.74
C ASP A 179 -14.74 70.95 32.33
N ASP A 180 -15.96 71.41 32.02
CA ASP A 180 -17.08 71.93 32.81
C ASP A 180 -18.34 71.97 31.91
N THR A 181 -19.47 72.16 32.56
CA THR A 181 -20.86 72.41 32.12
C THR A 181 -21.14 73.23 30.84
N ALA A 182 -22.25 72.85 30.17
CA ALA A 182 -23.34 73.67 29.55
C ALA A 182 -23.75 73.23 28.13
#